data_AF-A0A377E2I3-F1
#
_entry.id   AF-A0A377E2I3-F1
#
_cell.length_a   1.000
_cell.length_b   1.000
_cell.length_c   1.000
_cell.angle_alpha   90.00
_cell.angle_beta   90.00
_cell.angle_gamma   90.00
#
_symmetry.space_group_name_H-M   'P 1'
#
loop_
_entity.id
_entity.type
_entity.pdbx_description
1 polymer ?
#
loop_
_entity_poly.entity_id
_entity_poly.type
_entity_poly.pdbx_seq_one_letter_code
_entity_poly.pdbx_strand_id
1 'polypeptide(L)'
;MIGRDALVGMNSVIMDGAVIGEESIVAAMSFVKAGFSGEKRQLLMGTPARAVRSVSDDELHWKRLNTKSIRILSGAVMHRYMKRSR
;
A
#
# COMPACT_ATOMS: atom_id res chain seq x y z
N MET A 1 2.21 -11.51 -3.72
CA MET A 1 2.26 -11.37 -2.26
C MET A 1 2.52 -9.92 -1.90
N ILE A 2 1.76 -9.37 -0.94
CA ILE A 2 1.94 -8.01 -0.42
C ILE A 2 2.43 -8.12 1.01
N GLY A 3 3.62 -7.60 1.30
CA GLY A 3 4.26 -7.66 2.61
C GLY A 3 3.50 -6.89 3.69
N ARG A 4 3.78 -7.22 4.95
CA ARG A 4 3.20 -6.53 6.11
C ARG A 4 3.52 -5.03 6.05
N ASP A 5 2.52 -4.22 6.36
CA ASP A 5 2.65 -2.76 6.42
C ASP A 5 3.13 -2.14 5.08
N ALA A 6 2.95 -2.83 3.94
CA ALA A 6 3.09 -2.20 2.64
C ALA A 6 1.95 -1.20 2.37
N LEU A 7 2.19 -0.21 1.51
CA LEU A 7 1.16 0.70 0.98
C LEU A 7 1.08 0.52 -0.53
N VAL A 8 -0.14 0.31 -1.03
CA VAL A 8 -0.42 0.31 -2.47
C VAL A 8 -1.14 1.60 -2.82
N GLY A 9 -0.47 2.46 -3.59
CA GLY A 9 -1.03 3.70 -4.08
C GLY A 9 -2.23 3.45 -4.98
N MET A 10 -3.17 4.39 -4.98
CA MET A 10 -4.40 4.29 -5.77
C MET A 10 -4.09 4.10 -7.26
N ASN A 11 -4.94 3.34 -7.95
CA ASN A 11 -4.82 3.03 -9.37
C ASN A 11 -3.49 2.32 -9.76
N SER A 12 -2.81 1.68 -8.80
CA SER A 12 -1.68 0.82 -9.13
C SER A 12 -2.16 -0.55 -9.59
N VAL A 13 -1.42 -1.15 -10.52
CA VAL A 13 -1.67 -2.50 -11.03
C VAL A 13 -0.52 -3.39 -10.61
N ILE A 14 -0.82 -4.50 -9.94
CA ILE A 14 0.18 -5.48 -9.50
C ILE A 14 -0.14 -6.82 -10.17
N MET A 15 0.79 -7.29 -11.00
CA MET A 15 0.63 -8.51 -11.77
C MET A 15 0.93 -9.77 -10.96
N ASP A 16 0.53 -10.93 -11.49
CA ASP A 16 0.69 -12.23 -10.85
C ASP A 16 2.13 -12.58 -10.49
N GLY A 17 2.29 -13.26 -9.37
CA GLY A 17 3.61 -13.66 -8.86
C GLY A 17 4.48 -12.50 -8.35
N ALA A 18 4.02 -11.25 -8.40
CA ALA A 18 4.78 -10.14 -7.82
C ALA A 18 4.82 -10.23 -6.29
N VAL A 19 6.01 -10.02 -5.70
CA VAL A 19 6.29 -9.94 -4.28
C VAL A 19 6.67 -8.51 -3.94
N ILE A 20 5.83 -7.84 -3.16
CA ILE A 20 6.11 -6.53 -2.58
C ILE A 20 6.63 -6.75 -1.17
N GLY A 21 7.84 -6.29 -0.87
CA GLY A 21 8.44 -6.43 0.45
C GLY A 21 7.68 -5.69 1.56
N GLU A 22 7.99 -6.04 2.81
CA GLU A 22 7.41 -5.38 3.98
C GLU A 22 7.77 -3.90 4.01
N GLU A 23 6.86 -3.06 4.51
CA GLU A 23 7.07 -1.61 4.64
C GLU A 23 7.36 -0.90 3.29
N SER A 24 7.16 -1.58 2.15
CA SER A 24 7.34 -1.00 0.82
C SER A 24 6.14 -0.17 0.40
N ILE A 25 6.39 0.86 -0.42
CA ILE A 25 5.37 1.76 -0.94
C ILE A 25 5.33 1.64 -2.45
N VAL A 26 4.17 1.29 -3.01
CA VAL A 26 3.90 1.40 -4.45
C VAL A 26 3.28 2.77 -4.68
N ALA A 27 3.94 3.64 -5.46
CA ALA A 27 3.41 4.95 -5.81
C ALA A 27 2.13 4.82 -6.63
N ALA A 28 1.24 5.81 -6.53
CA ALA A 28 0.01 5.82 -7.31
C ALA A 28 0.28 5.67 -8.82
N MET A 29 -0.67 5.06 -9.54
CA MET A 29 -0.58 4.84 -10.99
C MET A 29 0.64 4.00 -11.44
N SER A 30 1.22 3.18 -10.56
CA SER A 30 2.36 2.33 -10.92
C SER A 30 1.93 0.96 -11.45
N PHE A 31 2.71 0.38 -12.36
CA PHE A 31 2.50 -0.96 -12.92
C PHE A 31 3.62 -1.91 -12.49
N VAL A 32 3.36 -2.80 -11.53
CA VAL A 32 4.31 -3.82 -11.07
C VAL A 32 4.18 -5.06 -11.95
N LYS A 33 5.25 -5.37 -12.70
CA LYS A 33 5.30 -6.50 -13.64
C LYS A 33 5.18 -7.87 -12.94
N ALA A 34 4.76 -8.88 -13.71
CA ALA A 34 4.65 -10.26 -13.21
C ALA A 34 6.01 -10.78 -12.73
N GLY A 35 5.99 -11.58 -11.65
CA GLY A 35 7.20 -12.14 -11.04
C GLY A 35 8.20 -11.12 -10.49
N PHE A 36 7.80 -9.85 -10.31
CA PHE A 36 8.64 -8.86 -9.63
C PHE A 36 8.97 -9.33 -8.21
N SER A 37 10.24 -9.28 -7.80
CA SER A 37 10.67 -9.59 -6.43
C SER A 37 11.23 -8.33 -5.79
N GLY A 38 10.50 -7.78 -4.83
CA GLY A 38 10.87 -6.58 -4.10
C GLY A 38 11.39 -6.88 -2.70
N GLU A 39 12.39 -6.12 -2.28
CA GLU A 39 12.93 -6.12 -0.92
C GLU A 39 12.07 -5.28 0.02
N LYS A 40 12.36 -5.37 1.32
CA LYS A 40 11.73 -4.52 2.34
C LYS A 40 12.04 -3.04 2.12
N ARG A 41 11.10 -2.17 2.52
CA ARG A 41 11.24 -0.70 2.53
C ARG A 41 11.63 -0.11 1.18
N GLN A 42 11.09 -0.61 0.07
CA GLN A 42 11.31 -0.05 -1.26
C GLN A 42 10.18 0.90 -1.67
N LEU A 43 10.54 2.06 -2.25
CA LEU A 43 9.61 2.87 -3.01
C LEU A 43 9.61 2.40 -4.47
N LEU A 44 8.48 1.85 -4.91
CA LEU A 44 8.26 1.38 -6.27
C LEU A 44 7.47 2.43 -7.05
N MET A 45 7.98 2.83 -8.22
CA MET A 45 7.35 3.88 -9.04
C MET A 45 7.46 3.57 -10.52
N GLY A 46 6.41 3.93 -11.27
CA GLY A 46 6.41 4.00 -12.73
C GLY A 46 5.72 2.83 -13.43
N THR A 47 5.82 2.84 -14.75
CA THR A 47 5.20 1.85 -15.64
C THR A 47 6.20 1.42 -16.72
N PRO A 48 6.89 0.28 -16.55
CA PRO A 48 6.84 -0.64 -15.42
C PRO A 48 7.58 -0.12 -14.18
N ALA A 49 7.04 -0.43 -13.00
CA ALA A 49 7.56 0.04 -11.72
C ALA A 49 9.00 -0.46 -11.47
N ARG A 50 9.80 0.40 -10.85
CA ARG A 50 11.18 0.11 -10.40
C ARG A 50 11.35 0.56 -8.96
N ALA A 51 12.23 -0.12 -8.23
CA ALA A 51 12.70 0.36 -6.94
C ALA A 51 13.59 1.59 -7.17
N VAL A 52 13.07 2.77 -6.83
CA VAL A 52 13.77 4.04 -7.06
C VAL A 52 14.63 4.46 -5.87
N ARG A 53 14.21 4.10 -4.66
CA ARG A 53 14.93 4.33 -3.40
C ARG A 53 14.31 3.55 -2.26
N SER A 54 14.93 3.62 -1.09
CA SER A 54 14.34 3.16 0.16
C SER A 54 13.26 4.13 0.68
N VAL A 55 12.26 3.60 1.38
CA VAL A 55 11.23 4.37 2.09
C VAL A 55 11.86 4.95 3.37
N SER A 56 11.72 6.26 3.57
CA SER A 56 12.24 6.94 4.74
C SER A 56 11.45 6.61 6.00
N ASP A 57 12.02 6.86 7.17
CA ASP A 57 11.32 6.67 8.44
C ASP A 57 10.13 7.63 8.59
N ASP A 58 10.25 8.85 8.08
CA ASP A 58 9.17 9.84 8.08
C ASP A 58 7.99 9.39 7.20
N GLU A 59 8.27 8.82 6.03
CA GLU A 59 7.25 8.26 5.14
C GLU A 59 6.52 7.08 5.80
N LEU A 60 7.26 6.19 6.47
CA LEU A 60 6.66 5.10 7.23
C LEU A 60 5.83 5.59 8.41
N HIS A 61 6.32 6.59 9.14
CA HIS A 61 5.62 7.19 10.26
C HIS A 61 4.29 7.79 9.80
N TRP A 62 4.33 8.66 8.79
CA TRP A 62 3.14 9.27 8.21
C TRP A 62 2.15 8.22 7.68
N LYS A 63 2.64 7.21 6.97
CA LYS A 63 1.83 6.10 6.44
C LYS A 63 1.12 5.33 7.55
N ARG A 64 1.79 5.06 8.68
CA ARG A 64 1.22 4.36 9.84
C ARG A 64 0.13 5.19 10.52
N LEU A 65 0.31 6.51 10.63
CA LEU A 65 -0.73 7.40 11.12
C LEU A 65 -1.96 7.35 10.20
N ASN A 66 -1.77 7.43 8.88
CA ASN A 66 -2.87 7.32 7.92
C ASN A 66 -3.60 5.96 8.03
N THR A 67 -2.85 4.87 8.24
CA THR A 67 -3.43 3.53 8.46
C THR A 67 -4.33 3.48 9.71
N LYS A 68 -3.96 4.19 10.79
CA LYS A 68 -4.83 4.34 11.97
C LYS A 68 -6.11 5.10 11.62
N SER A 69 -5.99 6.23 10.91
CA SER A 69 -7.13 7.06 10.50
C SER A 69 -8.13 6.30 9.62
N ILE A 70 -7.66 5.57 8.60
CA ILE A 70 -8.51 4.78 7.70
C ILE A 70 -9.28 3.70 8.48
N ARG A 71 -8.63 3.03 9.42
CA ARG A 71 -9.28 2.02 10.28
C ARG A 71 -10.36 2.62 11.17
N ILE A 72 -10.11 3.79 11.76
CA ILE A 72 -11.11 4.50 12.58
C ILE A 72 -12.32 4.87 11.72
N LEU A 73 -12.08 5.46 10.54
CA LEU A 73 -13.15 5.85 9.62
C LEU A 73 -13.96 4.64 9.16
N SER A 74 -13.28 3.55 8.78
CA SER A 74 -13.93 2.30 8.39
C SER A 74 -14.86 1.75 9.48
N GLY A 75 -14.41 1.73 10.74
CA GLY A 75 -15.24 1.32 11.87
C GLY A 75 -16.46 2.22 12.08
N ALA A 76 -16.27 3.54 11.98
CA ALA A 76 -17.36 4.51 12.12
C ALA A 76 -18.40 4.38 11.00
N VAL A 77 -17.95 4.21 9.75
CA VAL A 77 -18.84 4.02 8.59
C VAL A 77 -19.60 2.71 8.71
N MET A 78 -18.93 1.61 9.10
CA MET A 78 -19.58 0.31 9.27
C MET A 78 -20.66 0.36 10.36
N HIS A 79 -20.36 0.94 11.51
CA HIS A 79 -21.35 1.13 12.58
C HIS A 79 -22.55 1.96 12.12
N ARG A 80 -22.34 3.03 11.35
CA ARG A 80 -23.42 3.85 10.78
C ARG A 80 -24.26 3.05 9.77
N TYR A 81 -23.63 2.23 8.94
CA TYR A 81 -24.31 1.39 7.96
C TYR A 81 -25.23 0.36 8.66
N MET A 82 -24.71 -0.33 9.68
CA MET A 82 -25.48 -1.34 10.42
C MET A 82 -26.68 -0.76 11.18
N LYS A 83 -26.62 0.49 11.65
CA LYS A 83 -27.75 1.19 12.30
C LYS A 83 -28.84 1.64 11.33
N ARG A 84 -28.55 1.79 10.04
CA ARG A 84 -29.49 2.28 9.02
C ARG A 84 -30.23 1.15 8.29
N SER A 85 -29.73 -0.09 8.39
CA SER A 85 -30.38 -1.31 7.87
C SER A 85 -31.25 -2.04 8.91
N ARG A 86 -31.56 -1.39 10.04
CA ARG A 86 -32.58 -1.80 11.02
C ARG A 86 -33.63 -0.70 11.10
#